data_AF-A0A7J7LML3-F1
#
_entry.id   AF-A0A7J7LML3-F1
#
_cell.length_a   1.000
_cell.length_b   1.000
_cell.length_c   1.000
_cell.angle_alpha   90.00
_cell.angle_beta   90.00
_cell.angle_gamma   90.00
#
_symmetry.space_group_name_H-M   'P 1'
#
loop_
_entity.id
_entity.type
_entity.pdbx_description
1 polymer ?
#
loop_
_entity_poly.entity_id
_entity_poly.type
_entity_poly.pdbx_seq_one_letter_code
_entity_poly.pdbx_strand_id
1 'polypeptide(L)'
;MYKHAKTRYMIVFYEVLDDLLSEYEMSSHGPEKWQKLATFLHRSLEGQIADLSKKQLDQVIAEKNALSLQYRSIQDRMELLHKQLEASTKSKSEYLRRYEDAINDKKQIADDYTRRLTTLQNQCSSLDERCSSSLKSLESAKREVVEWRRKYEQISSKQKAEEDHTNSELINLRSRIAATETWVSAAREQVQSAEEEAAEWKRKFDFAARETKAALEKAATAQEHINKQAQLREDVRRAEFSATLAAKEEEIKDKVAKADKVEQHLAALISELKASESKLKNCDFELSAQKLEIKELSDKFDAAKATSQSFEREVKILEQEKIHLEQKYSSEFKRFEEIQERCSIAENKANRATELADKARADAVTAQKEKTDVQRVAMERLTQIERSQRHIENLERVKVDLEQEVERVHTSELDALSKVSLLESRVEEREKEIESLLESSNAERVSNVKVLESLLENERKAREEANLRAEEMSVQLQSSQGKLDLLQQELITVRLNESALSSKLKTSSRGKRSRLDDSYDMGVGSVEVDEDVNTGRKRSKSTTSPLKFTQTGVSEDDDKQSQQTESGDHTKFTIVKLRQEITKNGFGAELLQLKNPNKKDILSLYEKYVLTKKSI
;
A
#
# COMPACT_ATOMS: atom_id res chain seq x y z
N MET A 1 -77.87 24.29 88.72
CA MET A 1 -79.07 25.09 88.36
C MET A 1 -80.23 24.26 87.76
N TYR A 2 -79.99 23.18 87.01
CA TYR A 2 -81.07 22.41 86.34
C TYR A 2 -82.15 21.78 87.26
N LYS A 3 -81.85 21.51 88.55
CA LYS A 3 -82.83 20.96 89.51
C LYS A 3 -83.96 21.95 89.84
N HIS A 4 -83.68 23.22 90.13
CA HIS A 4 -84.72 24.19 90.52
C HIS A 4 -85.64 24.59 89.36
N ALA A 5 -85.13 24.68 88.13
CA ALA A 5 -85.96 24.96 86.95
C ALA A 5 -86.99 23.83 86.73
N LYS A 6 -86.58 22.56 86.91
CA LYS A 6 -87.47 21.40 86.78
C LYS A 6 -88.53 21.35 87.88
N THR A 7 -88.20 21.71 89.12
CA THR A 7 -89.20 21.81 90.21
C THR A 7 -90.21 22.93 89.93
N ARG A 8 -89.77 24.09 89.44
CA ARG A 8 -90.66 25.22 89.12
C ARG A 8 -91.62 24.91 87.97
N TYR A 9 -91.13 24.26 86.91
CA TYR A 9 -91.99 23.78 85.82
C TYR A 9 -93.00 22.73 86.27
N MET A 10 -92.62 21.82 87.18
CA MET A 10 -93.58 20.87 87.75
C MET A 10 -94.64 21.55 88.62
N ILE A 11 -94.25 22.48 89.50
CA ILE A 11 -95.20 23.18 90.38
C ILE A 11 -96.24 23.94 89.55
N VAL A 12 -95.79 24.75 88.58
CA VAL A 12 -96.71 25.49 87.69
C VAL A 12 -97.56 24.55 86.82
N PHE A 13 -97.03 23.41 86.39
CA PHE A 13 -97.81 22.40 85.67
C PHE A 13 -98.89 21.76 86.54
N TYR A 14 -98.59 21.46 87.82
CA TYR A 14 -99.57 20.91 88.75
C TYR A 14 -100.61 21.95 89.17
N GLU A 15 -100.22 23.20 89.47
CA GLU A 15 -101.15 24.30 89.78
C GLU A 15 -102.13 24.55 88.63
N VAL A 16 -101.63 24.67 87.38
CA VAL A 16 -102.49 24.84 86.20
C VAL A 16 -103.35 23.60 85.92
N LEU A 17 -102.90 22.39 86.26
CA LEU A 17 -103.74 21.19 86.17
C LEU A 17 -104.87 21.21 87.22
N ASP A 18 -104.60 21.65 88.44
CA ASP A 18 -105.52 21.65 89.58
C ASP A 18 -106.62 22.72 89.39
N ASP A 19 -106.25 23.90 88.89
CA ASP A 19 -107.19 24.95 88.48
C ASP A 19 -108.11 24.47 87.35
N LEU A 20 -107.56 23.82 86.32
CA LEU A 20 -108.35 23.32 85.17
C LEU A 20 -109.18 22.07 85.51
N LEU A 21 -108.72 21.23 86.42
CA LEU A 21 -109.51 20.14 87.00
C LEU A 21 -110.70 20.70 87.80
N SER A 22 -110.48 21.77 88.55
CA SER A 22 -111.55 22.48 89.29
C SER A 22 -112.59 23.10 88.35
N GLU A 23 -112.19 23.74 87.24
CA GLU A 23 -113.14 24.21 86.21
C GLU A 23 -113.95 23.05 85.58
N TYR A 24 -113.35 21.89 85.39
CA TYR A 24 -114.02 20.70 84.85
C TYR A 24 -115.01 20.08 85.86
N GLU A 25 -114.68 20.04 87.16
CA GLU A 25 -115.60 19.57 88.19
C GLU A 25 -116.81 20.51 88.37
N MET A 26 -116.61 21.83 88.32
CA MET A 26 -117.70 22.81 88.45
C MET A 26 -118.68 22.85 87.26
N SER A 27 -118.25 22.46 86.06
CA SER A 27 -119.04 22.60 84.82
C SER A 27 -119.79 21.33 84.37
N SER A 28 -119.79 20.26 85.19
CA SER A 28 -120.20 18.92 84.74
C SER A 28 -121.36 18.28 85.51
N HIS A 29 -122.59 18.43 84.99
CA HIS A 29 -123.73 17.54 85.28
C HIS A 29 -124.32 17.03 83.94
N GLY A 30 -124.39 15.70 83.74
CA GLY A 30 -124.98 15.07 82.55
C GLY A 30 -124.11 14.01 81.85
N PRO A 31 -124.66 13.27 80.87
CA PRO A 31 -124.04 12.07 80.28
C PRO A 31 -122.83 12.33 79.35
N GLU A 32 -122.55 13.58 78.96
CA GLU A 32 -121.45 13.94 78.03
C GLU A 32 -120.05 14.04 78.70
N LYS A 33 -119.95 13.67 79.99
CA LYS A 33 -118.75 13.87 80.82
C LYS A 33 -117.44 13.38 80.17
N TRP A 34 -117.45 12.18 79.59
CA TRP A 34 -116.26 11.58 78.98
C TRP A 34 -115.79 12.29 77.70
N GLN A 35 -116.70 12.88 76.92
CA GLN A 35 -116.31 13.62 75.71
C GLN A 35 -115.59 14.93 76.09
N LYS A 36 -116.11 15.68 77.05
CA LYS A 36 -115.47 16.93 77.53
C LYS A 36 -114.08 16.66 78.11
N LEU A 37 -113.90 15.58 78.88
CA LEU A 37 -112.59 15.16 79.38
C LEU A 37 -111.62 14.77 78.24
N ALA A 38 -112.09 14.02 77.25
CA ALA A 38 -111.28 13.65 76.09
C ALA A 38 -110.85 14.87 75.27
N THR A 39 -111.75 15.82 75.02
CA THR A 39 -111.42 17.09 74.33
C THR A 39 -110.44 17.94 75.14
N PHE A 40 -110.60 18.00 76.47
CA PHE A 40 -109.68 18.71 77.36
C PHE A 40 -108.27 18.09 77.36
N LEU A 41 -108.16 16.77 77.51
CA LEU A 41 -106.88 16.06 77.45
C LEU A 41 -106.22 16.14 76.08
N HIS A 42 -107.01 16.10 74.99
CA HIS A 42 -106.50 16.36 73.65
C HIS A 42 -105.91 17.77 73.57
N ARG A 43 -106.69 18.80 73.90
CA ARG A 43 -106.30 20.21 73.72
C ARG A 43 -105.16 20.67 74.64
N SER A 44 -104.99 20.03 75.79
CA SER A 44 -103.87 20.31 76.73
C SER A 44 -102.56 19.60 76.34
N LEU A 45 -102.63 18.45 75.64
CA LEU A 45 -101.46 17.68 75.24
C LEU A 45 -101.08 17.86 73.75
N GLU A 46 -102.00 18.25 72.89
CA GLU A 46 -101.82 18.40 71.42
C GLU A 46 -100.61 19.27 71.07
N GLY A 47 -100.46 20.43 71.71
CA GLY A 47 -99.29 21.30 71.51
C GLY A 47 -97.97 20.68 71.98
N GLN A 48 -97.97 19.97 73.12
CA GLN A 48 -96.77 19.32 73.64
C GLN A 48 -96.35 18.09 72.80
N ILE A 49 -97.33 17.35 72.29
CA ILE A 49 -97.14 16.23 71.37
C ILE A 49 -96.61 16.76 70.03
N ALA A 50 -97.22 17.80 69.47
CA ALA A 50 -96.75 18.44 68.24
C ALA A 50 -95.31 18.97 68.37
N ASP A 51 -94.97 19.65 69.47
CA ASP A 51 -93.61 20.10 69.76
C ASP A 51 -92.61 18.95 69.92
N LEU A 52 -93.01 17.84 70.55
CA LEU A 52 -92.17 16.65 70.71
C LEU A 52 -91.94 15.96 69.36
N SER A 53 -93.00 15.74 68.57
CA SER A 53 -92.91 15.17 67.22
C SER A 53 -92.09 16.06 66.29
N LYS A 54 -92.22 17.39 66.40
CA LYS A 54 -91.40 18.35 65.64
C LYS A 54 -89.93 18.26 66.03
N LYS A 55 -89.60 18.24 67.34
CA LYS A 55 -88.21 18.06 67.80
C LYS A 55 -87.60 16.73 67.35
N GLN A 56 -88.37 15.64 67.36
CA GLN A 56 -87.92 14.35 66.83
C GLN A 56 -87.72 14.39 65.31
N LEU A 57 -88.61 15.04 64.56
CA LEU A 57 -88.47 15.21 63.11
C LEU A 57 -87.25 16.07 62.76
N ASP A 58 -87.06 17.20 63.45
CA ASP A 58 -85.91 18.11 63.27
C ASP A 58 -84.59 17.38 63.62
N GLN A 59 -84.59 16.54 64.67
CA GLN A 59 -83.45 15.67 65.01
C GLN A 59 -83.16 14.64 63.91
N VAL A 60 -84.17 13.92 63.41
CA VAL A 60 -84.02 12.94 62.32
C VAL A 60 -83.55 13.61 61.02
N ILE A 61 -84.00 14.83 60.73
CA ILE A 61 -83.52 15.63 59.59
C ILE A 61 -82.05 16.03 59.80
N ALA A 62 -81.66 16.47 60.99
CA ALA A 62 -80.28 16.80 61.31
C ALA A 62 -79.35 15.57 61.20
N GLU A 63 -79.76 14.43 61.74
CA GLU A 63 -79.04 13.14 61.64
C GLU A 63 -78.93 12.67 60.18
N LYS A 64 -80.02 12.75 59.40
CA LYS A 64 -80.00 12.45 57.95
C LYS A 64 -79.03 13.35 57.19
N ASN A 65 -79.03 14.65 57.47
CA ASN A 65 -78.14 15.60 56.81
C ASN A 65 -76.67 15.36 57.21
N ALA A 66 -76.40 15.06 58.47
CA ALA A 66 -75.08 14.67 58.95
C ALA A 66 -74.57 13.37 58.29
N LEU A 67 -75.43 12.36 58.17
CA LEU A 67 -75.11 11.11 57.46
C LEU A 67 -74.89 11.33 55.96
N SER A 68 -75.68 12.20 55.31
CA SER A 68 -75.50 12.56 53.90
C SER A 68 -74.14 13.26 53.66
N LEU A 69 -73.77 14.19 54.54
CA LEU A 69 -72.47 14.86 54.51
C LEU A 69 -71.32 13.87 54.78
N GLN A 70 -71.47 12.95 55.73
CA GLN A 70 -70.49 11.88 55.96
C GLN A 70 -70.34 10.96 54.74
N TYR A 71 -71.45 10.53 54.12
CA TYR A 71 -71.42 9.72 52.91
C TYR A 71 -70.69 10.43 51.77
N ARG A 72 -70.98 11.73 51.56
CA ARG A 72 -70.28 12.54 50.56
C ARG A 72 -68.78 12.68 50.86
N SER A 73 -68.42 12.98 52.11
CA SER A 73 -67.02 13.05 52.55
C SER A 73 -66.26 11.72 52.38
N ILE A 74 -66.91 10.59 52.65
CA ILE A 74 -66.34 9.25 52.43
C ILE A 74 -66.16 8.98 50.93
N GLN A 75 -67.14 9.33 50.09
CA GLN A 75 -67.05 9.22 48.63
C GLN A 75 -65.89 10.05 48.07
N ASP A 76 -65.82 11.34 48.41
CA ASP A 76 -64.76 12.24 47.94
C ASP A 76 -63.36 11.75 48.41
N ARG A 77 -63.26 11.18 49.63
CA ARG A 77 -62.05 10.54 50.14
C ARG A 77 -61.67 9.27 49.37
N MET A 78 -62.64 8.44 48.98
CA MET A 78 -62.40 7.25 48.15
C MET A 78 -61.92 7.63 46.75
N GLU A 79 -62.49 8.67 46.13
CA GLU A 79 -62.06 9.17 44.82
C GLU A 79 -60.63 9.74 44.85
N LEU A 80 -60.25 10.45 45.93
CA LEU A 80 -58.89 10.93 46.11
C LEU A 80 -57.89 9.77 46.28
N LEU A 81 -58.22 8.77 47.11
CA LEU A 81 -57.39 7.57 47.28
C LEU A 81 -57.27 6.76 45.98
N HIS A 82 -58.34 6.69 45.17
CA HIS A 82 -58.33 6.04 43.88
C HIS A 82 -57.40 6.77 42.88
N LYS A 83 -57.50 8.10 42.77
CA LYS A 83 -56.60 8.92 41.95
C LYS A 83 -55.13 8.79 42.40
N GLN A 84 -54.88 8.73 43.70
CA GLN A 84 -53.54 8.51 44.26
C GLN A 84 -53.00 7.11 43.91
N LEU A 85 -53.86 6.08 43.98
CA LEU A 85 -53.51 4.73 43.57
C LEU A 85 -53.19 4.66 42.07
N GLU A 86 -54.01 5.28 41.21
CA GLU A 86 -53.73 5.35 39.77
C GLU A 86 -52.41 6.08 39.46
N ALA A 87 -52.13 7.20 40.13
CA ALA A 87 -50.87 7.93 39.94
C ALA A 87 -49.67 7.05 40.35
N SER A 88 -49.81 6.29 41.44
CA SER A 88 -48.80 5.33 41.91
C SER A 88 -48.61 4.16 40.95
N THR A 89 -49.68 3.58 40.38
CA THR A 89 -49.56 2.49 39.40
C THR A 89 -48.99 2.95 38.07
N LYS A 90 -49.39 4.14 37.58
CA LYS A 90 -48.80 4.80 36.41
C LYS A 90 -47.29 5.03 36.62
N SER A 91 -46.91 5.65 37.74
CA SER A 91 -45.50 5.84 38.10
C SER A 91 -44.72 4.51 38.16
N LYS A 92 -45.27 3.47 38.80
CA LYS A 92 -44.65 2.14 38.85
C LYS A 92 -44.45 1.53 37.46
N SER A 93 -45.44 1.65 36.57
CA SER A 93 -45.33 1.14 35.20
C SER A 93 -44.31 1.91 34.35
N GLU A 94 -44.20 3.23 34.54
CA GLU A 94 -43.14 4.03 33.92
C GLU A 94 -41.75 3.67 34.41
N TYR A 95 -41.57 3.43 35.71
CA TYR A 95 -40.30 2.95 36.26
C TYR A 95 -39.91 1.59 35.66
N LEU A 96 -40.85 0.64 35.61
CA LEU A 96 -40.61 -0.68 35.00
C LEU A 96 -40.26 -0.56 33.52
N ARG A 97 -40.95 0.30 32.76
CA ARG A 97 -40.61 0.59 31.36
C ARG A 97 -39.18 1.13 31.21
N ARG A 98 -38.78 2.14 32.01
CA ARG A 98 -37.41 2.68 31.97
C ARG A 98 -36.34 1.64 32.30
N TYR A 99 -36.64 0.68 33.17
CA TYR A 99 -35.72 -0.44 33.43
C TYR A 99 -35.65 -1.42 32.25
N GLU A 100 -36.77 -1.74 31.60
CA GLU A 100 -36.80 -2.60 30.41
C GLU A 100 -36.08 -1.93 29.22
N ASP A 101 -36.32 -0.64 29.00
CA ASP A 101 -35.63 0.18 27.99
C ASP A 101 -34.11 0.14 28.21
N ALA A 102 -33.65 0.43 29.44
CA ALA A 102 -32.21 0.38 29.79
C ALA A 102 -31.60 -1.03 29.68
N ILE A 103 -32.39 -2.09 29.89
CA ILE A 103 -31.96 -3.48 29.66
C ILE A 103 -31.82 -3.74 28.15
N ASN A 104 -32.73 -3.21 27.32
CA ASN A 104 -32.69 -3.38 25.87
C ASN A 104 -31.55 -2.56 25.23
N ASP A 105 -31.31 -1.33 25.66
CA ASP A 105 -30.14 -0.53 25.29
C ASP A 105 -28.84 -1.29 25.61
N LYS A 106 -28.75 -1.89 26.81
CA LYS A 106 -27.60 -2.69 27.22
C LYS A 106 -27.41 -3.94 26.35
N LYS A 107 -28.49 -4.63 25.95
CA LYS A 107 -28.42 -5.76 25.01
C LYS A 107 -27.92 -5.29 23.64
N GLN A 108 -28.48 -4.22 23.10
CA GLN A 108 -28.08 -3.65 21.81
C GLN A 108 -26.59 -3.28 21.80
N ILE A 109 -26.10 -2.61 22.85
CA ILE A 109 -24.69 -2.28 23.01
C ILE A 109 -23.82 -3.55 23.07
N ALA A 110 -24.26 -4.59 23.77
CA ALA A 110 -23.53 -5.87 23.84
C ALA A 110 -23.49 -6.59 22.48
N ASP A 111 -24.58 -6.56 21.71
CA ASP A 111 -24.66 -7.11 20.36
C ASP A 111 -23.73 -6.33 19.40
N ASP A 112 -23.70 -5.01 19.50
CA ASP A 112 -22.82 -4.16 18.68
C ASP A 112 -21.33 -4.34 19.03
N TYR A 113 -20.99 -4.50 20.31
CA TYR A 113 -19.63 -4.93 20.71
C TYR A 113 -19.29 -6.31 20.14
N THR A 114 -20.23 -7.26 20.15
CA THR A 114 -20.02 -8.61 19.62
C THR A 114 -19.82 -8.58 18.09
N ARG A 115 -20.62 -7.79 17.36
CA ARG A 115 -20.45 -7.53 15.91
C ARG A 115 -19.12 -6.87 15.60
N ARG A 116 -18.68 -5.91 16.42
CA ARG A 116 -17.38 -5.25 16.25
C ARG A 116 -16.22 -6.22 16.50
N LEU A 117 -16.33 -7.06 17.52
CA LEU A 117 -15.31 -8.05 17.88
C LEU A 117 -15.18 -9.14 16.82
N THR A 118 -16.27 -9.67 16.27
CA THR A 118 -16.22 -10.62 15.13
C THR A 118 -15.67 -9.97 13.86
N THR A 119 -16.02 -8.71 13.58
CA THR A 119 -15.45 -7.95 12.46
C THR A 119 -13.93 -7.80 12.60
N LEU A 120 -13.45 -7.43 13.79
CA LEU A 120 -12.02 -7.32 14.08
C LEU A 120 -11.31 -8.68 13.99
N GLN A 121 -11.93 -9.74 14.51
CA GLN A 121 -11.38 -11.10 14.42
C GLN A 121 -11.23 -11.55 12.96
N ASN A 122 -12.22 -11.30 12.10
CA ASN A 122 -12.15 -11.58 10.67
C ASN A 122 -11.06 -10.75 9.96
N GLN A 123 -10.88 -9.48 10.37
CA GLN A 123 -9.79 -8.63 9.87
C GLN A 123 -8.41 -9.15 10.29
N CYS A 124 -8.26 -9.64 11.53
CA CYS A 124 -7.04 -10.29 12.00
C CYS A 124 -6.74 -11.58 11.22
N SER A 125 -7.73 -12.46 11.02
CA SER A 125 -7.55 -13.67 10.20
C SER A 125 -7.13 -13.34 8.75
N SER A 126 -7.76 -12.32 8.14
CA SER A 126 -7.39 -11.84 6.80
C SER A 126 -6.01 -11.15 6.75
N LEU A 127 -5.55 -10.56 7.86
CA LEU A 127 -4.18 -10.08 8.01
C LEU A 127 -3.19 -11.25 8.10
N ASP A 128 -3.46 -12.24 8.96
CA ASP A 128 -2.60 -13.42 9.14
C ASP A 128 -2.47 -14.25 7.86
N GLU A 129 -3.55 -14.41 7.09
CA GLU A 129 -3.53 -15.03 5.76
C GLU A 129 -2.65 -14.26 4.77
N ARG A 130 -2.72 -12.92 4.77
CA ARG A 130 -1.87 -12.06 3.92
C ARG A 130 -0.41 -12.06 4.37
N CYS A 131 -0.14 -12.10 5.67
CA CYS A 131 1.20 -12.26 6.21
C CYS A 131 1.77 -13.63 5.81
N SER A 132 0.96 -14.70 5.90
CA SER A 132 1.33 -16.06 5.51
C SER A 132 1.59 -16.21 4.01
N SER A 133 0.80 -15.56 3.14
CA SER A 133 1.03 -15.58 1.70
C SER A 133 2.26 -14.75 1.30
N SER A 134 2.45 -13.58 1.93
CA SER A 134 3.65 -12.74 1.74
C SER A 134 4.92 -13.47 2.19
N LEU A 135 4.87 -14.19 3.32
CA LEU A 135 5.99 -14.99 3.80
C LEU A 135 6.34 -16.12 2.82
N LYS A 136 5.35 -16.85 2.29
CA LYS A 136 5.56 -17.89 1.26
C LYS A 136 6.17 -17.33 -0.02
N SER A 137 5.75 -16.13 -0.44
CA SER A 137 6.33 -15.43 -1.60
C SER A 137 7.77 -14.97 -1.36
N LEU A 138 8.08 -14.49 -0.15
CA LEU A 138 9.45 -14.20 0.25
C LEU A 138 10.34 -15.46 0.28
N GLU A 139 9.80 -16.59 0.71
CA GLU A 139 10.50 -17.89 0.70
C GLU A 139 10.70 -18.46 -0.71
N SER A 140 9.78 -18.23 -1.66
CA SER A 140 10.03 -18.58 -3.07
C SER A 140 11.09 -17.68 -3.69
N ALA A 141 11.00 -16.36 -3.49
CA ALA A 141 12.00 -15.41 -3.99
C ALA A 141 13.41 -15.71 -3.44
N LYS A 142 13.54 -16.06 -2.14
CA LYS A 142 14.81 -16.50 -1.54
C LYS A 142 15.37 -17.77 -2.21
N ARG A 143 14.52 -18.75 -2.54
CA ARG A 143 14.95 -19.96 -3.26
C ARG A 143 15.41 -19.63 -4.68
N GLU A 144 14.66 -18.81 -5.41
CA GLU A 144 15.02 -18.34 -6.76
C GLU A 144 16.36 -17.59 -6.76
N VAL A 145 16.62 -16.69 -5.80
CA VAL A 145 17.91 -15.99 -5.67
C VAL A 145 19.07 -16.96 -5.44
N VAL A 146 18.89 -18.01 -4.63
CA VAL A 146 19.90 -19.05 -4.43
C VAL A 146 20.11 -19.90 -5.69
N GLU A 147 19.06 -20.19 -6.45
CA GLU A 147 19.18 -20.88 -7.74
C GLU A 147 19.88 -20.02 -8.81
N TRP A 148 19.57 -18.72 -8.89
CA TRP A 148 20.25 -17.79 -9.79
C TRP A 148 21.73 -17.63 -9.42
N ARG A 149 22.05 -17.54 -8.13
CA ARG A 149 23.45 -17.55 -7.65
C ARG A 149 24.17 -18.82 -8.10
N ARG A 150 23.59 -20.00 -7.89
CA ARG A 150 24.19 -21.28 -8.32
C ARG A 150 24.41 -21.33 -9.84
N LYS A 151 23.44 -20.86 -10.64
CA LYS A 151 23.57 -20.78 -12.11
C LYS A 151 24.71 -19.83 -12.50
N TYR A 152 24.81 -18.67 -11.86
CA TYR A 152 25.88 -17.70 -12.10
C TYR A 152 27.27 -18.28 -11.73
N GLU A 153 27.39 -18.89 -10.54
CA GLU A 153 28.61 -19.57 -10.09
C GLU A 153 29.03 -20.69 -11.05
N GLN A 154 28.07 -21.47 -11.58
CA GLN A 154 28.32 -22.51 -12.58
C GLN A 154 28.78 -21.95 -13.94
N ILE A 155 28.24 -20.82 -14.38
CA ILE A 155 28.68 -20.16 -15.63
C ILE A 155 30.08 -19.58 -15.43
N SER A 156 30.32 -18.92 -14.30
CA SER A 156 31.63 -18.34 -13.95
C SER A 156 32.71 -19.41 -13.81
N SER A 157 32.42 -20.58 -13.25
CA SER A 157 33.39 -21.67 -13.14
C SER A 157 33.70 -22.33 -14.49
N LYS A 158 32.72 -22.46 -15.39
CA LYS A 158 32.95 -22.90 -16.78
C LYS A 158 33.81 -21.90 -17.55
N GLN A 159 33.46 -20.61 -17.53
CA GLN A 159 34.24 -19.56 -18.18
C GLN A 159 35.69 -19.58 -17.68
N LYS A 160 35.90 -19.71 -16.37
CA LYS A 160 37.25 -19.79 -15.82
C LYS A 160 38.02 -21.02 -16.31
N ALA A 161 37.38 -22.18 -16.42
CA ALA A 161 38.01 -23.38 -16.96
C ALA A 161 38.37 -23.23 -18.47
N GLU A 162 37.55 -22.52 -19.24
CA GLU A 162 37.82 -22.17 -20.65
C GLU A 162 38.97 -21.14 -20.76
N GLU A 163 39.03 -20.15 -19.88
CA GLU A 163 40.15 -19.20 -19.74
C GLU A 163 41.46 -19.92 -19.36
N ASP A 164 41.44 -20.81 -18.37
CA ASP A 164 42.60 -21.61 -17.97
C ASP A 164 43.07 -22.57 -19.09
N HIS A 165 42.14 -23.14 -19.86
CA HIS A 165 42.44 -23.97 -21.03
C HIS A 165 43.10 -23.17 -22.16
N THR A 166 42.51 -22.05 -22.59
CA THR A 166 43.07 -21.18 -23.64
C THR A 166 44.41 -20.56 -23.24
N ASN A 167 44.60 -20.23 -21.96
CA ASN A 167 45.89 -19.79 -21.43
C ASN A 167 46.95 -20.90 -21.49
N SER A 168 46.56 -22.15 -21.20
CA SER A 168 47.44 -23.33 -21.35
C SER A 168 47.83 -23.57 -22.81
N GLU A 169 46.90 -23.42 -23.75
CA GLU A 169 47.19 -23.47 -25.19
C GLU A 169 48.13 -22.33 -25.62
N LEU A 170 47.93 -21.11 -25.13
CA LEU A 170 48.83 -19.97 -25.38
C LEU A 170 50.25 -20.23 -24.86
N ILE A 171 50.41 -20.87 -23.70
CA ILE A 171 51.73 -21.26 -23.17
C ILE A 171 52.38 -22.31 -24.07
N ASN A 172 51.62 -23.32 -24.52
CA ASN A 172 52.12 -24.35 -25.45
C ASN A 172 52.47 -23.79 -26.84
N LEU A 173 51.71 -22.81 -27.34
CA LEU A 173 52.03 -22.12 -28.59
C LEU A 173 53.28 -21.25 -28.43
N ARG A 174 53.43 -20.53 -27.32
CA ARG A 174 54.63 -19.74 -27.02
C ARG A 174 55.88 -20.61 -26.88
N SER A 175 55.80 -21.75 -26.20
CA SER A 175 56.94 -22.68 -26.08
C SER A 175 57.32 -23.30 -27.42
N ARG A 176 56.33 -23.63 -28.27
CA ARG A 176 56.58 -24.09 -29.64
C ARG A 176 57.19 -23.00 -30.53
N ILE A 177 56.73 -21.75 -30.41
CA ILE A 177 57.32 -20.60 -31.12
C ILE A 177 58.78 -20.42 -30.70
N ALA A 178 59.07 -20.36 -29.38
CA ALA A 178 60.43 -20.25 -28.87
C ALA A 178 61.34 -21.39 -29.34
N ALA A 179 60.82 -22.63 -29.39
CA ALA A 179 61.55 -23.75 -29.99
C ALA A 179 61.82 -23.53 -31.49
N THR A 180 60.82 -23.11 -32.28
CA THR A 180 61.07 -22.81 -33.70
C THR A 180 62.03 -21.64 -33.91
N GLU A 181 62.05 -20.65 -33.00
CA GLU A 181 63.01 -19.54 -33.03
C GLU A 181 64.44 -20.01 -32.75
N THR A 182 64.66 -20.97 -31.85
CA THR A 182 66.00 -21.57 -31.65
C THR A 182 66.42 -22.41 -32.85
N TRP A 183 65.52 -23.19 -33.46
CA TRP A 183 65.81 -23.91 -34.72
C TRP A 183 66.14 -22.96 -35.88
N VAL A 184 65.40 -21.86 -36.04
CA VAL A 184 65.68 -20.82 -37.05
C VAL A 184 67.02 -20.13 -36.78
N SER A 185 67.37 -19.91 -35.51
CA SER A 185 68.66 -19.31 -35.13
C SER A 185 69.83 -20.24 -35.44
N ALA A 186 69.73 -21.53 -35.07
CA ALA A 186 70.74 -22.53 -35.40
C ALA A 186 70.88 -22.74 -36.92
N ALA A 187 69.77 -22.74 -37.68
CA ALA A 187 69.82 -22.82 -39.14
C ALA A 187 70.49 -21.57 -39.77
N ARG A 188 70.27 -20.37 -39.22
CA ARG A 188 70.97 -19.15 -39.65
C ARG A 188 72.47 -19.21 -39.38
N GLU A 189 72.87 -19.69 -38.21
CA GLU A 189 74.28 -19.88 -37.84
C GLU A 189 74.95 -20.92 -38.75
N GLN A 190 74.28 -22.03 -39.06
CA GLN A 190 74.77 -23.05 -39.99
C GLN A 190 74.90 -22.51 -41.43
N VAL A 191 73.97 -21.68 -41.89
CA VAL A 191 74.08 -20.99 -43.20
C VAL A 191 75.26 -20.02 -43.20
N GLN A 192 75.43 -19.21 -42.15
CA GLN A 192 76.57 -18.29 -42.03
C GLN A 192 77.91 -19.02 -42.03
N SER A 193 78.02 -20.13 -41.29
CA SER A 193 79.23 -20.96 -41.29
C SER A 193 79.54 -21.56 -42.68
N ALA A 194 78.51 -22.00 -43.42
CA ALA A 194 78.68 -22.48 -44.79
C ALA A 194 79.07 -21.36 -45.78
N GLU A 195 78.54 -20.14 -45.61
CA GLU A 195 78.95 -18.96 -46.38
C GLU A 195 80.41 -18.56 -46.09
N GLU A 196 80.82 -18.61 -44.82
CA GLU A 196 82.21 -18.36 -44.39
C GLU A 196 83.16 -19.41 -44.97
N GLU A 197 82.82 -20.69 -44.90
CA GLU A 197 83.62 -21.78 -45.48
C GLU A 197 83.71 -21.65 -47.02
N ALA A 198 82.60 -21.35 -47.69
CA ALA A 198 82.60 -21.08 -49.13
C ALA A 198 83.49 -19.86 -49.48
N ALA A 199 83.48 -18.81 -48.66
CA ALA A 199 84.37 -17.66 -48.81
C ALA A 199 85.84 -18.01 -48.52
N GLU A 200 86.13 -18.98 -47.64
CA GLU A 200 87.47 -19.52 -47.45
C GLU A 200 87.95 -20.32 -48.66
N TRP A 201 87.12 -21.24 -49.17
CA TRP A 201 87.43 -22.03 -50.35
C TRP A 201 87.66 -21.15 -51.57
N LYS A 202 86.86 -20.09 -51.73
CA LYS A 202 87.10 -19.06 -52.74
C LYS A 202 88.46 -18.36 -52.54
N ARG A 203 88.79 -17.91 -51.32
CA ARG A 203 90.10 -17.32 -50.99
C ARG A 203 91.27 -18.29 -51.28
N LYS A 204 91.13 -19.58 -50.96
CA LYS A 204 92.12 -20.64 -51.23
C LYS A 204 92.28 -20.87 -52.73
N PHE A 205 91.18 -20.94 -53.49
CA PHE A 205 91.19 -21.05 -54.94
C PHE A 205 91.84 -19.84 -55.61
N ASP A 206 91.46 -18.62 -55.22
CA ASP A 206 92.04 -17.37 -55.72
C ASP A 206 93.54 -17.24 -55.39
N PHE A 207 94.01 -17.86 -54.30
CA PHE A 207 95.43 -17.96 -53.98
C PHE A 207 96.16 -18.97 -54.89
N ALA A 208 95.64 -20.20 -55.00
CA ALA A 208 96.20 -21.24 -55.88
C ALA A 208 96.21 -20.82 -57.36
N ALA A 209 95.17 -20.11 -57.83
CA ALA A 209 95.11 -19.51 -59.17
C ALA A 209 96.20 -18.45 -59.38
N ARG A 210 96.53 -17.65 -58.36
CA ARG A 210 97.64 -16.68 -58.40
C ARG A 210 99.00 -17.38 -58.37
N GLU A 211 99.19 -18.41 -57.55
CA GLU A 211 100.44 -19.17 -57.50
C GLU A 211 100.70 -19.95 -58.79
N THR A 212 99.70 -20.64 -59.35
CA THR A 212 99.82 -21.34 -60.64
C THR A 212 100.12 -20.38 -61.78
N LYS A 213 99.49 -19.19 -61.80
CA LYS A 213 99.84 -18.13 -62.76
C LYS A 213 101.29 -17.65 -62.59
N ALA A 214 101.74 -17.39 -61.36
CA ALA A 214 103.12 -16.98 -61.09
C ALA A 214 104.15 -18.09 -61.40
N ALA A 215 103.78 -19.37 -61.22
CA ALA A 215 104.61 -20.50 -61.61
C ALA A 215 104.69 -20.65 -63.14
N LEU A 216 103.60 -20.39 -63.87
CA LEU A 216 103.58 -20.35 -65.33
C LEU A 216 104.44 -19.21 -65.87
N GLU A 217 104.37 -18.01 -65.29
CA GLU A 217 105.23 -16.87 -65.65
C GLU A 217 106.72 -17.17 -65.38
N LYS A 218 107.05 -17.86 -64.28
CA LYS A 218 108.41 -18.37 -64.00
C LYS A 218 108.85 -19.46 -64.99
N ALA A 219 107.96 -20.36 -65.38
CA ALA A 219 108.26 -21.40 -66.38
C ALA A 219 108.49 -20.80 -67.78
N ALA A 220 107.70 -19.79 -68.17
CA ALA A 220 107.87 -19.07 -69.42
C ALA A 220 109.23 -18.35 -69.50
N THR A 221 109.61 -17.63 -68.45
CA THR A 221 110.93 -16.95 -68.38
C THR A 221 112.10 -17.95 -68.34
N ALA A 222 111.94 -19.10 -67.67
CA ALA A 222 112.94 -20.18 -67.71
C ALA A 222 113.07 -20.81 -69.10
N GLN A 223 111.96 -21.05 -69.80
CA GLN A 223 111.97 -21.54 -71.19
C GLN A 223 112.61 -20.54 -72.14
N GLU A 224 112.38 -19.23 -71.96
CA GLU A 224 113.02 -18.18 -72.74
C GLU A 224 114.55 -18.17 -72.55
N HIS A 225 115.02 -18.41 -71.31
CA HIS A 225 116.44 -18.56 -71.01
C HIS A 225 117.05 -19.83 -71.64
N ILE A 226 116.33 -20.96 -71.59
CA ILE A 226 116.75 -22.22 -72.25
C ILE A 226 116.85 -22.04 -73.77
N ASN A 227 115.87 -21.38 -74.39
CA ASN A 227 115.87 -21.09 -75.83
C ASN A 227 117.08 -20.24 -76.24
N LYS A 228 117.40 -19.18 -75.46
CA LYS A 228 118.60 -18.36 -75.68
C LYS A 228 119.90 -19.17 -75.55
N GLN A 229 119.98 -20.09 -74.59
CA GLN A 229 121.14 -20.99 -74.44
C GLN A 229 121.23 -22.04 -75.57
N ALA A 230 120.10 -22.52 -76.08
CA ALA A 230 120.06 -23.45 -77.21
C ALA A 230 120.58 -22.79 -78.50
N GLN A 231 120.17 -21.54 -78.76
CA GLN A 231 120.65 -20.75 -79.90
C GLN A 231 122.19 -20.63 -79.90
N LEU A 232 122.78 -20.23 -78.77
CA LEU A 232 124.23 -20.12 -78.61
C LEU A 232 124.97 -21.45 -78.86
N ARG A 233 124.37 -22.59 -78.46
CA ARG A 233 124.93 -23.94 -78.73
C ARG A 233 124.78 -24.40 -80.17
N GLU A 234 123.85 -23.82 -80.92
CA GLU A 234 123.69 -24.11 -82.35
C GLU A 234 124.69 -23.30 -83.16
N ASP A 235 124.87 -22.02 -82.84
CA ASP A 235 125.84 -21.14 -83.50
C ASP A 235 127.28 -21.66 -83.37
N VAL A 236 127.66 -22.23 -82.21
CA VAL A 236 128.95 -22.94 -82.03
C VAL A 236 129.05 -24.17 -82.94
N ARG A 237 128.02 -25.02 -82.99
CA ARG A 237 128.04 -26.24 -83.84
C ARG A 237 128.11 -25.92 -85.32
N ARG A 238 127.49 -24.83 -85.80
CA ARG A 238 127.60 -24.42 -87.21
C ARG A 238 129.05 -24.06 -87.59
N ALA A 239 129.85 -23.54 -86.66
CA ALA A 239 131.28 -23.30 -86.89
C ALA A 239 132.08 -24.63 -86.97
N GLU A 240 131.79 -25.60 -86.10
CA GLU A 240 132.48 -26.90 -86.04
C GLU A 240 132.22 -27.78 -87.29
N PHE A 241 130.98 -27.77 -87.82
CA PHE A 241 130.64 -28.52 -89.03
C PHE A 241 131.35 -27.99 -90.29
N SER A 242 131.65 -26.69 -90.36
CA SER A 242 132.40 -26.14 -91.50
C SER A 242 133.86 -26.59 -91.55
N ALA A 243 134.46 -26.96 -90.42
CA ALA A 243 135.86 -27.40 -90.35
C ALA A 243 136.04 -28.89 -90.64
N THR A 244 135.04 -29.71 -90.32
CA THR A 244 135.12 -31.18 -90.43
C THR A 244 134.82 -31.72 -91.83
N LEU A 245 134.06 -30.98 -92.64
CA LEU A 245 133.66 -31.41 -94.00
C LEU A 245 134.85 -31.44 -94.96
N ALA A 246 135.79 -30.49 -94.84
CA ALA A 246 137.02 -30.43 -95.64
C ALA A 246 138.02 -31.58 -95.37
N ALA A 247 137.84 -32.36 -94.29
CA ALA A 247 138.76 -33.44 -93.90
C ALA A 247 138.32 -34.84 -94.36
N LYS A 248 137.10 -35.00 -94.91
CA LYS A 248 136.51 -36.32 -95.20
C LYS A 248 136.50 -36.76 -96.66
N GLU A 249 136.90 -35.91 -97.60
CA GLU A 249 136.89 -36.25 -99.03
C GLU A 249 138.03 -37.20 -99.47
N GLU A 250 139.12 -37.34 -98.70
CA GLU A 250 140.23 -38.25 -99.05
C GLU A 250 140.10 -39.69 -98.54
N GLU A 251 139.29 -39.97 -97.51
CA GLU A 251 139.25 -41.31 -96.88
C GLU A 251 138.46 -42.36 -97.68
N ILE A 252 137.67 -41.94 -98.67
CA ILE A 252 136.67 -42.80 -99.34
C ILE A 252 137.28 -43.73 -100.41
N LYS A 253 138.47 -43.44 -100.94
CA LYS A 253 139.06 -44.18 -102.07
C LYS A 253 139.53 -45.62 -101.75
N ASP A 254 139.71 -45.99 -100.48
CA ASP A 254 140.61 -47.10 -100.13
C ASP A 254 139.94 -48.43 -99.66
N LYS A 255 138.60 -48.48 -99.50
CA LYS A 255 137.92 -49.60 -98.79
C LYS A 255 137.16 -50.64 -99.62
N VAL A 256 137.20 -50.59 -100.96
CA VAL A 256 136.34 -51.43 -101.83
C VAL A 256 136.78 -52.92 -101.93
N ALA A 257 138.02 -53.29 -101.61
CA ALA A 257 138.64 -54.53 -102.10
C ALA A 257 138.71 -55.75 -101.14
N LYS A 258 137.75 -55.98 -100.21
CA LYS A 258 137.86 -57.04 -99.17
C LYS A 258 136.64 -57.96 -98.92
N ALA A 259 135.68 -58.06 -99.83
CA ALA A 259 134.41 -58.76 -99.55
C ALA A 259 134.40 -60.30 -99.72
N ASP A 260 135.26 -60.88 -100.56
CA ASP A 260 135.05 -62.23 -101.15
C ASP A 260 135.51 -63.44 -100.27
N LYS A 261 135.13 -63.52 -98.99
CA LYS A 261 135.62 -64.61 -98.09
C LYS A 261 134.64 -65.30 -97.13
N VAL A 262 133.34 -65.02 -97.17
CA VAL A 262 132.40 -65.42 -96.07
C VAL A 262 131.57 -66.71 -96.36
N GLU A 263 131.65 -67.29 -97.55
CA GLU A 263 130.77 -68.41 -97.98
C GLU A 263 130.89 -69.76 -97.21
N GLN A 264 131.78 -69.90 -96.23
CA GLN A 264 132.02 -71.18 -95.52
C GLN A 264 131.18 -71.41 -94.24
N HIS A 265 130.27 -70.50 -93.87
CA HIS A 265 129.61 -70.52 -92.55
C HIS A 265 128.29 -71.32 -92.43
N LEU A 266 127.77 -71.91 -93.52
CA LEU A 266 126.37 -72.36 -93.62
C LEU A 266 126.04 -73.66 -92.85
N ALA A 267 127.02 -74.48 -92.48
CA ALA A 267 126.79 -75.82 -91.93
C ALA A 267 126.27 -75.87 -90.48
N ALA A 268 126.35 -74.78 -89.71
CA ALA A 268 126.05 -74.79 -88.27
C ALA A 268 124.55 -74.72 -87.91
N LEU A 269 123.71 -74.15 -88.78
CA LEU A 269 122.31 -73.81 -88.45
C LEU A 269 121.34 -75.01 -88.39
N ILE A 270 121.72 -76.18 -88.93
CA ILE A 270 120.81 -77.32 -89.08
C ILE A 270 120.54 -78.04 -87.74
N SER A 271 121.41 -77.88 -86.74
CA SER A 271 121.29 -78.59 -85.44
C SER A 271 120.34 -77.92 -84.44
N GLU A 272 120.12 -76.60 -84.49
CA GLU A 272 119.24 -75.91 -83.54
C GLU A 272 117.73 -76.20 -83.79
N LEU A 273 117.35 -76.42 -85.05
CA LEU A 273 115.95 -76.59 -85.48
C LEU A 273 115.22 -77.75 -84.75
N LYS A 274 115.94 -78.85 -84.45
CA LYS A 274 115.37 -80.03 -83.76
C LYS A 274 115.13 -79.81 -82.27
N ALA A 275 115.74 -78.80 -81.65
CA ALA A 275 115.52 -78.48 -80.22
C ALA A 275 114.28 -77.59 -79.99
N SER A 276 113.81 -76.88 -81.01
CA SER A 276 112.57 -76.08 -80.96
C SER A 276 111.29 -76.92 -81.05
N GLU A 277 111.28 -78.00 -81.84
CA GLU A 277 110.07 -78.80 -82.09
C GLU A 277 109.53 -79.51 -80.83
N SER A 278 110.40 -79.90 -79.89
CA SER A 278 109.98 -80.59 -78.66
C SER A 278 109.30 -79.66 -77.65
N LYS A 279 109.70 -78.39 -77.59
CA LYS A 279 109.05 -77.36 -76.74
C LYS A 279 107.65 -77.02 -77.24
N LEU A 280 107.48 -76.94 -78.56
CA LEU A 280 106.21 -76.58 -79.21
C LEU A 280 105.09 -77.55 -78.83
N LYS A 281 105.40 -78.87 -78.80
CA LYS A 281 104.46 -79.92 -78.36
C LYS A 281 104.03 -79.80 -76.89
N ASN A 282 104.84 -79.21 -76.01
CA ASN A 282 104.47 -79.03 -74.61
C ASN A 282 103.47 -77.86 -74.45
N CYS A 283 103.69 -76.78 -75.20
CA CYS A 283 102.78 -75.64 -75.25
C CYS A 283 101.38 -76.01 -75.78
N ASP A 284 101.28 -76.94 -76.75
CA ASP A 284 99.98 -77.37 -77.29
C ASP A 284 99.07 -78.05 -76.24
N PHE A 285 99.64 -78.77 -75.28
CA PHE A 285 98.86 -79.38 -74.17
C PHE A 285 98.37 -78.30 -73.19
N GLU A 286 99.21 -77.35 -72.81
CA GLU A 286 98.84 -76.23 -71.93
C GLU A 286 97.77 -75.34 -72.58
N LEU A 287 97.90 -75.05 -73.88
CA LEU A 287 96.94 -74.28 -74.68
C LEU A 287 95.59 -75.01 -74.79
N SER A 288 95.60 -76.35 -74.86
CA SER A 288 94.38 -77.17 -74.83
C SER A 288 93.69 -77.16 -73.46
N ALA A 289 94.46 -77.18 -72.37
CA ALA A 289 93.92 -77.07 -71.02
C ALA A 289 93.29 -75.68 -70.76
N GLN A 290 93.99 -74.60 -71.12
CA GLN A 290 93.48 -73.23 -71.01
C GLN A 290 92.21 -73.01 -71.85
N LYS A 291 92.12 -73.61 -73.05
CA LYS A 291 90.87 -73.58 -73.86
C LYS A 291 89.69 -74.23 -73.16
N LEU A 292 89.90 -75.29 -72.38
CA LEU A 292 88.84 -75.94 -71.61
C LEU A 292 88.36 -75.02 -70.46
N GLU A 293 89.31 -74.43 -69.72
CA GLU A 293 89.01 -73.52 -68.62
C GLU A 293 88.29 -72.24 -69.10
N ILE A 294 88.72 -71.64 -70.21
CA ILE A 294 88.04 -70.52 -70.88
C ILE A 294 86.59 -70.90 -71.24
N LYS A 295 86.37 -72.12 -71.74
CA LYS A 295 85.02 -72.59 -72.07
C LYS A 295 84.14 -72.73 -70.82
N GLU A 296 84.64 -73.36 -69.77
CA GLU A 296 83.90 -73.47 -68.50
C GLU A 296 83.57 -72.10 -67.89
N LEU A 297 84.49 -71.14 -67.95
CA LEU A 297 84.27 -69.78 -67.48
C LEU A 297 83.24 -69.04 -68.35
N SER A 298 83.23 -69.27 -69.66
CA SER A 298 82.18 -68.74 -70.56
C SER A 298 80.81 -69.32 -70.22
N ASP A 299 80.70 -70.64 -70.05
CA ASP A 299 79.45 -71.31 -69.70
C ASP A 299 78.92 -70.83 -68.33
N LYS A 300 79.81 -70.63 -67.34
CA LYS A 300 79.48 -70.03 -66.02
C LYS A 300 79.04 -68.57 -66.15
N PHE A 301 79.68 -67.78 -67.01
CA PHE A 301 79.31 -66.38 -67.26
C PHE A 301 77.94 -66.27 -67.92
N ASP A 302 77.66 -67.08 -68.94
CA ASP A 302 76.35 -67.05 -69.63
C ASP A 302 75.23 -67.56 -68.71
N ALA A 303 75.48 -68.52 -67.82
CA ALA A 303 74.55 -68.91 -66.77
C ALA A 303 74.26 -67.77 -65.78
N ALA A 304 75.30 -67.08 -65.28
CA ALA A 304 75.15 -65.93 -64.38
C ALA A 304 74.45 -64.72 -65.05
N LYS A 305 74.68 -64.53 -66.35
CA LYS A 305 74.00 -63.53 -67.18
C LYS A 305 72.52 -63.87 -67.36
N ALA A 306 72.17 -65.14 -67.56
CA ALA A 306 70.79 -65.58 -67.65
C ALA A 306 70.03 -65.37 -66.32
N THR A 307 70.65 -65.67 -65.17
CA THR A 307 70.02 -65.44 -63.85
C THR A 307 69.93 -63.95 -63.50
N SER A 308 70.94 -63.14 -63.84
CA SER A 308 70.86 -61.68 -63.72
C SER A 308 69.69 -61.12 -64.53
N GLN A 309 69.47 -61.60 -65.75
CA GLN A 309 68.34 -61.18 -66.58
C GLN A 309 66.98 -61.69 -66.07
N SER A 310 66.90 -62.84 -65.38
CA SER A 310 65.63 -63.25 -64.75
C SER A 310 65.27 -62.34 -63.58
N PHE A 311 66.24 -61.99 -62.72
CA PHE A 311 66.00 -61.03 -61.63
C PHE A 311 65.65 -59.63 -62.15
N GLU A 312 66.27 -59.17 -63.25
CA GLU A 312 65.90 -57.88 -63.87
C GLU A 312 64.44 -57.86 -64.37
N ARG A 313 63.94 -58.99 -64.91
CA ARG A 313 62.52 -59.12 -65.29
C ARG A 313 61.60 -59.16 -64.07
N GLU A 314 62.00 -59.85 -63.01
CA GLU A 314 61.24 -59.93 -61.76
C GLU A 314 61.13 -58.57 -61.05
N VAL A 315 62.22 -57.81 -60.97
CA VAL A 315 62.23 -56.42 -60.45
C VAL A 315 61.28 -55.52 -61.27
N LYS A 316 61.29 -55.64 -62.60
CA LYS A 316 60.37 -54.86 -63.46
C LYS A 316 58.89 -55.20 -63.23
N ILE A 317 58.57 -56.46 -62.93
CA ILE A 317 57.21 -56.88 -62.57
C ILE A 317 56.82 -56.29 -61.21
N LEU A 318 57.67 -56.45 -60.18
CA LEU A 318 57.42 -55.91 -58.84
C LEU A 318 57.30 -54.38 -58.81
N GLU A 319 58.05 -53.67 -59.66
CA GLU A 319 57.96 -52.22 -59.78
C GLU A 319 56.64 -51.77 -60.44
N GLN A 320 56.14 -52.51 -61.45
CA GLN A 320 54.82 -52.29 -62.02
C GLN A 320 53.70 -52.59 -61.01
N GLU A 321 53.80 -53.68 -60.25
CA GLU A 321 52.85 -54.02 -59.17
C GLU A 321 52.83 -52.95 -58.08
N LYS A 322 53.99 -52.45 -57.66
CA LYS A 322 54.12 -51.33 -56.72
C LYS A 322 53.38 -50.09 -57.23
N ILE A 323 53.64 -49.66 -58.48
CA ILE A 323 52.99 -48.47 -59.07
C ILE A 323 51.47 -48.66 -59.13
N HIS A 324 51.00 -49.85 -59.55
CA HIS A 324 49.58 -50.17 -59.59
C HIS A 324 48.93 -50.14 -58.19
N LEU A 325 49.61 -50.66 -57.16
CA LEU A 325 49.14 -50.58 -55.78
C LEU A 325 49.12 -49.14 -55.25
N GLU A 326 50.16 -48.34 -55.49
CA GLU A 326 50.22 -46.92 -55.11
C GLU A 326 49.08 -46.12 -55.76
N GLN A 327 48.80 -46.33 -57.05
CA GLN A 327 47.67 -45.73 -57.75
C GLN A 327 46.32 -46.16 -57.15
N LYS A 328 46.15 -47.46 -56.86
CA LYS A 328 44.94 -47.99 -56.24
C LYS A 328 44.72 -47.36 -54.86
N TYR A 329 45.72 -47.36 -53.98
CA TYR A 329 45.60 -46.73 -52.66
C TYR A 329 45.33 -45.23 -52.76
N SER A 330 45.99 -44.50 -53.68
CA SER A 330 45.70 -43.07 -53.92
C SER A 330 44.24 -42.84 -54.34
N SER A 331 43.66 -43.73 -55.16
CA SER A 331 42.26 -43.63 -55.55
C SER A 331 41.29 -43.93 -54.40
N GLU A 332 41.60 -44.90 -53.54
CA GLU A 332 40.77 -45.20 -52.35
C GLU A 332 40.90 -44.09 -51.29
N PHE A 333 42.08 -43.48 -51.09
CA PHE A 333 42.22 -42.32 -50.19
C PHE A 333 41.34 -41.15 -50.62
N LYS A 334 41.34 -40.77 -51.90
CA LYS A 334 40.44 -39.73 -52.43
C LYS A 334 38.97 -40.10 -52.21
N ARG A 335 38.62 -41.37 -52.40
CA ARG A 335 37.26 -41.87 -52.15
C ARG A 335 36.88 -41.79 -50.66
N PHE A 336 37.80 -42.06 -49.75
CA PHE A 336 37.59 -41.89 -48.31
C PHE A 336 37.42 -40.41 -47.94
N GLU A 337 38.23 -39.51 -48.49
CA GLU A 337 38.10 -38.05 -48.31
C GLU A 337 36.72 -37.56 -48.78
N GLU A 338 36.27 -37.96 -49.97
CA GLU A 338 34.91 -37.64 -50.48
C GLU A 338 33.79 -38.17 -49.56
N ILE A 339 33.95 -39.39 -49.03
CA ILE A 339 32.95 -39.99 -48.13
C ILE A 339 32.94 -39.24 -46.79
N GLN A 340 34.11 -38.89 -46.25
CA GLN A 340 34.24 -38.11 -45.02
C GLN A 340 33.62 -36.72 -45.17
N GLU A 341 33.85 -36.04 -46.30
CA GLU A 341 33.21 -34.75 -46.59
C GLU A 341 31.69 -34.88 -46.71
N ARG A 342 31.18 -35.91 -47.42
CA ARG A 342 29.74 -36.19 -47.50
C ARG A 342 29.13 -36.47 -46.13
N CYS A 343 29.82 -37.22 -45.26
CA CYS A 343 29.42 -37.45 -43.88
C CYS A 343 29.37 -36.15 -43.07
N SER A 344 30.42 -35.31 -43.13
CA SER A 344 30.45 -34.02 -42.45
C SER A 344 29.34 -33.07 -42.94
N ILE A 345 29.06 -33.04 -44.24
CA ILE A 345 27.94 -32.27 -44.81
C ILE A 345 26.59 -32.81 -44.33
N ALA A 346 26.42 -34.13 -44.23
CA ALA A 346 25.20 -34.76 -43.73
C ALA A 346 24.99 -34.49 -42.23
N GLU A 347 26.04 -34.60 -41.43
CA GLU A 347 26.06 -34.27 -40.00
C GLU A 347 25.72 -32.79 -39.75
N ASN A 348 26.38 -31.87 -40.47
CA ASN A 348 26.07 -30.44 -40.40
C ASN A 348 24.61 -30.12 -40.80
N LYS A 349 24.04 -30.84 -41.77
CA LYS A 349 22.63 -30.72 -42.15
C LYS A 349 21.70 -31.29 -41.07
N ALA A 350 22.04 -32.42 -40.46
CA ALA A 350 21.29 -33.01 -39.36
C ALA A 350 21.28 -32.09 -38.13
N ASN A 351 22.44 -31.54 -37.74
CA ASN A 351 22.58 -30.60 -36.63
C ASN A 351 21.74 -29.33 -36.83
N ARG A 352 21.77 -28.74 -38.02
CA ARG A 352 20.89 -27.60 -38.37
C ARG A 352 19.40 -27.96 -38.33
N ALA A 353 19.03 -29.17 -38.75
CA ALA A 353 17.65 -29.63 -38.68
C ALA A 353 17.19 -29.83 -37.23
N THR A 354 18.05 -30.36 -36.34
CA THR A 354 17.76 -30.47 -34.91
C THR A 354 17.68 -29.10 -34.23
N GLU A 355 18.58 -28.17 -34.53
CA GLU A 355 18.55 -26.79 -34.01
C GLU A 355 17.26 -26.06 -34.41
N LEU A 356 16.82 -26.20 -35.67
CA LEU A 356 15.56 -25.63 -36.14
C LEU A 356 14.34 -26.28 -35.45
N ALA A 357 14.38 -27.60 -35.22
CA ALA A 357 13.32 -28.30 -34.49
C ALA A 357 13.29 -27.97 -32.99
N ASP A 358 14.44 -27.71 -32.37
CA ASP A 358 14.54 -27.24 -30.98
C ASP A 358 14.05 -25.80 -30.85
N LYS A 359 14.42 -24.92 -31.79
CA LYS A 359 13.92 -23.54 -31.84
C LYS A 359 12.40 -23.50 -32.04
N ALA A 360 11.86 -24.25 -33.01
CA ALA A 360 10.42 -24.34 -33.22
C ALA A 360 9.67 -24.89 -31.98
N ARG A 361 10.27 -25.82 -31.23
CA ARG A 361 9.72 -26.31 -29.95
C ARG A 361 9.78 -25.24 -28.85
N ALA A 362 10.86 -24.47 -28.75
CA ALA A 362 10.97 -23.37 -27.81
C ALA A 362 9.92 -22.28 -28.10
N ASP A 363 9.81 -21.87 -29.36
CA ASP A 363 8.84 -20.87 -29.83
C ASP A 363 7.38 -21.33 -29.63
N ALA A 364 7.09 -22.63 -29.81
CA ALA A 364 5.77 -23.20 -29.49
C ALA A 364 5.47 -23.19 -27.98
N VAL A 365 6.48 -23.41 -27.12
CA VAL A 365 6.33 -23.35 -25.66
C VAL A 365 6.15 -21.91 -25.16
N THR A 366 6.82 -20.92 -25.75
CA THR A 366 6.59 -19.51 -25.40
C THR A 366 5.20 -19.05 -25.84
N ALA A 367 4.80 -19.33 -27.08
CA ALA A 367 3.46 -18.99 -27.59
C ALA A 367 2.34 -19.65 -26.76
N GLN A 368 2.53 -20.89 -26.30
CA GLN A 368 1.56 -21.56 -25.43
C GLN A 368 1.50 -20.94 -24.02
N LYS A 369 2.63 -20.49 -23.46
CA LYS A 369 2.65 -19.74 -22.18
C LYS A 369 1.93 -18.39 -22.32
N GLU A 370 2.26 -17.62 -23.35
CA GLU A 370 1.62 -16.34 -23.68
C GLU A 370 0.10 -16.51 -23.83
N LYS A 371 -0.35 -17.56 -24.53
CA LYS A 371 -1.78 -17.90 -24.63
C LYS A 371 -2.42 -18.14 -23.26
N THR A 372 -1.78 -18.89 -22.37
CA THR A 372 -2.31 -19.14 -21.01
C THR A 372 -2.31 -17.88 -20.13
N ASP A 373 -1.31 -17.02 -20.27
CA ASP A 373 -1.25 -15.75 -19.54
C ASP A 373 -2.30 -14.74 -20.04
N VAL A 374 -2.52 -14.65 -21.35
CA VAL A 374 -3.61 -13.85 -21.93
C VAL A 374 -4.97 -14.36 -21.45
N GLN A 375 -5.20 -15.68 -21.38
CA GLN A 375 -6.43 -16.26 -20.84
C GLN A 375 -6.60 -15.93 -19.35
N ARG A 376 -5.54 -16.04 -18.55
CA ARG A 376 -5.54 -15.67 -17.12
C ARG A 376 -5.89 -14.21 -16.91
N VAL A 377 -5.24 -13.28 -17.62
CA VAL A 377 -5.52 -11.84 -17.55
C VAL A 377 -6.93 -11.51 -18.04
N ALA A 378 -7.46 -12.22 -19.04
CA ALA A 378 -8.85 -12.06 -19.49
C ALA A 378 -9.85 -12.48 -18.40
N MET A 379 -9.60 -13.59 -17.70
CA MET A 379 -10.42 -14.02 -16.56
C MET A 379 -10.34 -13.03 -15.40
N GLU A 380 -9.14 -12.56 -15.03
CA GLU A 380 -8.95 -11.53 -14.00
C GLU A 380 -9.76 -10.26 -14.32
N ARG A 381 -9.68 -9.76 -15.57
CA ARG A 381 -10.47 -8.63 -16.07
C ARG A 381 -11.97 -8.88 -16.01
N LEU A 382 -12.46 -10.06 -16.39
CA LEU A 382 -13.88 -10.42 -16.27
C LEU A 382 -14.36 -10.37 -14.81
N THR A 383 -13.61 -10.95 -13.86
CA THR A 383 -14.00 -10.86 -12.44
C THR A 383 -14.04 -9.42 -11.93
N GLN A 384 -13.18 -8.54 -12.48
CA GLN A 384 -13.18 -7.13 -12.10
C GLN A 384 -14.35 -6.35 -12.71
N ILE A 385 -14.71 -6.64 -13.97
CA ILE A 385 -15.92 -6.11 -14.60
C ILE A 385 -17.15 -6.53 -13.79
N GLU A 386 -17.31 -7.80 -13.44
CA GLU A 386 -18.43 -8.26 -12.61
C GLU A 386 -18.46 -7.59 -11.22
N ARG A 387 -17.31 -7.36 -10.57
CA ARG A 387 -17.26 -6.61 -9.29
C ARG A 387 -17.76 -5.17 -9.48
N SER A 388 -17.36 -4.52 -10.57
CA SER A 388 -17.84 -3.16 -10.88
C SER A 388 -19.33 -3.12 -11.24
N GLN A 389 -19.85 -4.09 -11.97
CA GLN A 389 -21.27 -4.21 -12.30
C GLN A 389 -22.12 -4.38 -11.05
N ARG A 390 -21.77 -5.32 -10.14
CA ARG A 390 -22.47 -5.48 -8.85
C ARG A 390 -22.41 -4.20 -7.99
N HIS A 391 -21.35 -3.41 -8.10
CA HIS A 391 -21.26 -2.12 -7.40
C HIS A 391 -22.18 -1.07 -8.02
N ILE A 392 -22.27 -0.99 -9.36
CA ILE A 392 -23.21 -0.14 -10.08
C ILE A 392 -24.66 -0.54 -9.73
N GLU A 393 -25.02 -1.82 -9.81
CA GLU A 393 -26.35 -2.34 -9.44
C GLU A 393 -26.75 -2.04 -7.97
N ASN A 394 -25.77 -1.97 -7.06
CA ASN A 394 -26.00 -1.54 -5.68
C ASN A 394 -26.25 -0.02 -5.60
N LEU A 395 -25.47 0.79 -6.32
CA LEU A 395 -25.64 2.25 -6.38
C LEU A 395 -26.94 2.65 -7.06
N GLU A 396 -27.37 1.94 -8.10
CA GLU A 396 -28.66 2.14 -8.78
C GLU A 396 -29.83 1.86 -7.85
N ARG A 397 -29.77 0.80 -7.02
CA ARG A 397 -30.77 0.55 -5.98
C ARG A 397 -30.82 1.68 -4.94
N VAL A 398 -29.67 2.10 -4.40
CA VAL A 398 -29.60 3.22 -3.45
C VAL A 398 -30.12 4.53 -4.09
N LYS A 399 -29.86 4.77 -5.37
CA LYS A 399 -30.41 5.91 -6.12
C LYS A 399 -31.94 5.85 -6.14
N VAL A 400 -32.52 4.70 -6.48
CA VAL A 400 -33.98 4.53 -6.51
C VAL A 400 -34.61 4.69 -5.12
N ASP A 401 -33.99 4.15 -4.06
CA ASP A 401 -34.45 4.32 -2.68
C ASP A 401 -34.45 5.80 -2.24
N LEU A 402 -33.42 6.56 -2.65
CA LEU A 402 -33.33 8.00 -2.42
C LEU A 402 -34.32 8.81 -3.27
N GLU A 403 -34.55 8.44 -4.53
CA GLU A 403 -35.56 9.08 -5.38
C GLU A 403 -36.96 8.90 -4.80
N GLN A 404 -37.28 7.72 -4.26
CA GLN A 404 -38.53 7.49 -3.52
C GLN A 404 -38.64 8.28 -2.21
N GLU A 405 -37.55 8.48 -1.48
CA GLU A 405 -37.57 9.33 -0.28
C GLU A 405 -37.78 10.81 -0.63
N VAL A 406 -37.15 11.30 -1.70
CA VAL A 406 -37.37 12.66 -2.19
C VAL A 406 -38.83 12.85 -2.61
N GLU A 407 -39.44 11.87 -3.28
CA GLU A 407 -40.85 11.92 -3.67
C GLU A 407 -41.79 11.88 -2.43
N ARG A 408 -41.48 11.06 -1.41
CA ARG A 408 -42.20 11.07 -0.12
C ARG A 408 -42.11 12.41 0.60
N VAL A 409 -40.92 13.00 0.65
CA VAL A 409 -40.71 14.31 1.29
C VAL A 409 -41.46 15.38 0.53
N HIS A 410 -41.36 15.42 -0.81
CA HIS A 410 -42.04 16.42 -1.63
C HIS A 410 -43.57 16.31 -1.59
N THR A 411 -44.12 15.10 -1.57
CA THR A 411 -45.58 14.91 -1.37
C THR A 411 -46.02 15.39 0.01
N SER A 412 -45.24 15.11 1.08
CA SER A 412 -45.53 15.62 2.43
C SER A 412 -45.39 17.15 2.55
N GLU A 413 -44.49 17.76 1.77
CA GLU A 413 -44.31 19.22 1.67
C GLU A 413 -45.52 19.86 0.98
N LEU A 414 -45.98 19.30 -0.15
CA LEU A 414 -47.18 19.78 -0.84
C LEU A 414 -48.44 19.67 0.04
N ASP A 415 -48.62 18.58 0.77
CA ASP A 415 -49.71 18.41 1.73
C ASP A 415 -49.62 19.44 2.87
N ALA A 416 -48.42 19.71 3.39
CA ALA A 416 -48.20 20.72 4.41
C ALA A 416 -48.49 22.14 3.91
N LEU A 417 -48.04 22.50 2.69
CA LEU A 417 -48.32 23.79 2.05
C LEU A 417 -49.82 23.99 1.79
N SER A 418 -50.51 22.95 1.29
CA SER A 418 -51.96 22.95 1.11
C SER A 418 -52.70 23.20 2.43
N LYS A 419 -52.26 22.53 3.51
CA LYS A 419 -52.81 22.74 4.85
C LYS A 419 -52.53 24.13 5.42
N VAL A 420 -51.35 24.69 5.15
CA VAL A 420 -51.01 26.09 5.54
C VAL A 420 -51.92 27.07 4.81
N SER A 421 -52.08 26.96 3.48
CA SER A 421 -52.95 27.82 2.69
C SER A 421 -54.43 27.79 3.14
N LEU A 422 -54.93 26.61 3.55
CA LEU A 422 -56.27 26.47 4.14
C LEU A 422 -56.38 27.17 5.50
N LEU A 423 -55.34 27.11 6.33
CA LEU A 423 -55.30 27.80 7.63
C LEU A 423 -55.18 29.31 7.47
N GLU A 424 -54.37 29.78 6.53
CA GLU A 424 -54.24 31.20 6.16
C GLU A 424 -55.59 31.76 5.69
N SER A 425 -56.27 31.07 4.76
CA SER A 425 -57.62 31.45 4.31
C SER A 425 -58.61 31.60 5.46
N ARG A 426 -58.57 30.66 6.42
CA ARG A 426 -59.43 30.67 7.61
C ARG A 426 -59.04 31.75 8.62
N VAL A 427 -57.76 32.13 8.71
CA VAL A 427 -57.31 33.27 9.52
C VAL A 427 -57.84 34.56 8.90
N GLU A 428 -57.70 34.75 7.58
CA GLU A 428 -58.26 35.91 6.89
C GLU A 428 -59.79 36.04 7.08
N GLU A 429 -60.53 34.93 7.01
CA GLU A 429 -61.98 34.91 7.32
C GLU A 429 -62.25 35.43 8.74
N ARG A 430 -61.48 34.98 9.73
CA ARG A 430 -61.62 35.42 11.12
C ARG A 430 -61.18 36.85 11.36
N GLU A 431 -60.18 37.33 10.65
CA GLU A 431 -59.78 38.75 10.69
C GLU A 431 -60.91 39.63 10.12
N LYS A 432 -61.52 39.24 8.99
CA LYS A 432 -62.70 39.93 8.41
C LYS A 432 -63.93 39.87 9.32
N GLU A 433 -64.19 38.76 9.99
CA GLU A 433 -65.25 38.65 11.01
C GLU A 433 -65.00 39.61 12.20
N ILE A 434 -63.77 39.65 12.71
CA ILE A 434 -63.38 40.53 13.83
C ILE A 434 -63.48 42.00 13.40
N GLU A 435 -63.02 42.36 12.19
CA GLU A 435 -63.09 43.72 11.67
C GLU A 435 -64.55 44.20 11.55
N SER A 436 -65.45 43.37 11.00
CA SER A 436 -66.89 43.64 10.94
C SER A 436 -67.55 43.79 12.33
N LEU A 437 -67.15 42.98 13.31
CA LEU A 437 -67.61 43.12 14.70
C LEU A 437 -67.08 44.41 15.37
N LEU A 438 -65.86 44.83 15.04
CA LEU A 438 -65.28 46.09 15.52
C LEU A 438 -65.94 47.30 14.86
N GLU A 439 -66.22 47.25 13.55
CA GLU A 439 -66.96 48.28 12.82
C GLU A 439 -68.38 48.47 13.37
N SER A 440 -69.13 47.38 13.55
CA SER A 440 -70.48 47.43 14.12
C SER A 440 -70.46 47.92 15.58
N SER A 441 -69.53 47.44 16.42
CA SER A 441 -69.33 47.96 17.79
C SER A 441 -68.94 49.45 17.81
N ASN A 442 -68.10 49.90 16.88
CA ASN A 442 -67.77 51.32 16.73
C ASN A 442 -69.00 52.13 16.32
N ALA A 443 -69.82 51.63 15.38
CA ALA A 443 -71.05 52.29 14.94
C ALA A 443 -72.10 52.39 16.07
N GLU A 444 -72.28 51.33 16.86
CA GLU A 444 -73.11 51.34 18.07
C GLU A 444 -72.58 52.34 19.12
N ARG A 445 -71.27 52.36 19.38
CA ARG A 445 -70.66 53.34 20.28
C ARG A 445 -70.86 54.77 19.79
N VAL A 446 -70.69 55.05 18.50
CA VAL A 446 -70.96 56.36 17.90
C VAL A 446 -72.45 56.73 17.99
N SER A 447 -73.36 55.77 17.81
CA SER A 447 -74.80 55.98 18.00
C SER A 447 -75.14 56.34 19.45
N ASN A 448 -74.63 55.57 20.41
CA ASN A 448 -74.82 55.80 21.83
C ASN A 448 -74.23 57.15 22.29
N VAL A 449 -73.05 57.54 21.77
CA VAL A 449 -72.47 58.87 22.02
C VAL A 449 -73.40 59.96 21.50
N LYS A 450 -73.92 59.87 20.26
CA LYS A 450 -74.89 60.84 19.72
C LYS A 450 -76.18 60.92 20.55
N VAL A 451 -76.69 59.79 21.06
CA VAL A 451 -77.85 59.78 21.96
C VAL A 451 -77.52 60.49 23.27
N LEU A 452 -76.37 60.20 23.89
CA LEU A 452 -75.92 60.86 25.12
C LEU A 452 -75.69 62.37 24.92
N GLU A 453 -75.11 62.78 23.80
CA GLU A 453 -74.98 64.19 23.40
C GLU A 453 -76.35 64.86 23.30
N SER A 454 -77.34 64.21 22.66
CA SER A 454 -78.71 64.74 22.55
C SER A 454 -79.43 64.85 23.90
N LEU A 455 -79.21 63.89 24.81
CA LEU A 455 -79.76 63.92 26.16
C LEU A 455 -79.12 65.01 27.02
N LEU A 456 -77.80 65.18 26.90
CA LEU A 456 -77.03 66.22 27.60
C LEU A 456 -77.41 67.62 27.09
N GLU A 457 -77.67 67.77 25.80
CA GLU A 457 -78.18 69.01 25.21
C GLU A 457 -79.61 69.33 25.68
N ASN A 458 -80.48 68.31 25.79
CA ASN A 458 -81.81 68.48 26.38
C ASN A 458 -81.74 68.79 27.89
N GLU A 459 -80.78 68.23 28.62
CA GLU A 459 -80.56 68.48 30.05
C GLU A 459 -80.03 69.89 30.30
N ARG A 460 -79.16 70.40 29.41
CA ARG A 460 -78.76 71.82 29.38
C ARG A 460 -79.97 72.74 29.15
N LYS A 461 -80.80 72.48 28.14
CA LYS A 461 -82.03 73.25 27.88
C LYS A 461 -82.99 73.23 29.07
N ALA A 462 -83.20 72.07 29.68
CA ALA A 462 -84.01 71.94 30.88
C ALA A 462 -83.42 72.72 32.09
N ARG A 463 -82.09 72.77 32.23
CA ARG A 463 -81.41 73.65 33.21
C ARG A 463 -81.59 75.13 32.89
N GLU A 464 -81.48 75.54 31.62
CA GLU A 464 -81.71 76.92 31.19
C GLU A 464 -83.15 77.35 31.49
N GLU A 465 -84.15 76.52 31.16
CA GLU A 465 -85.54 76.74 31.56
C GLU A 465 -85.73 76.81 33.08
N ALA A 466 -85.07 75.94 33.85
CA ALA A 466 -85.14 75.96 35.30
C ALA A 466 -84.50 77.22 35.90
N ASN A 467 -83.38 77.68 35.33
CA ASN A 467 -82.75 78.95 35.70
C ASN A 467 -83.66 80.14 35.33
N LEU A 468 -84.25 80.17 34.14
CA LEU A 468 -85.20 81.23 33.75
C LEU A 468 -86.41 81.28 34.69
N ARG A 469 -86.96 80.12 35.10
CA ARG A 469 -88.02 80.06 36.13
C ARG A 469 -87.52 80.52 37.50
N ALA A 470 -86.29 80.19 37.88
CA ALA A 470 -85.70 80.62 39.14
C ALA A 470 -85.41 82.14 39.16
N GLU A 471 -84.99 82.71 38.03
CA GLU A 471 -84.83 84.15 37.81
C GLU A 471 -86.19 84.85 37.83
N GLU A 472 -87.21 84.33 37.15
CA GLU A 472 -88.57 84.86 37.19
C GLU A 472 -89.14 84.84 38.62
N MET A 473 -88.99 83.73 39.34
CA MET A 473 -89.36 83.61 40.76
C MET A 473 -88.54 84.58 41.64
N SER A 474 -87.26 84.78 41.35
CA SER A 474 -86.40 85.74 42.05
C SER A 474 -86.87 87.18 41.83
N VAL A 475 -87.24 87.55 40.60
CA VAL A 475 -87.84 88.85 40.28
C VAL A 475 -89.21 89.03 40.96
N GLN A 476 -90.05 87.99 40.99
CA GLN A 476 -91.30 88.01 41.76
C GLN A 476 -91.06 88.18 43.27
N LEU A 477 -90.01 87.53 43.81
CA LEU A 477 -89.64 87.63 45.22
C LEU A 477 -89.01 88.99 45.56
N GLN A 478 -88.19 89.56 44.68
CA GLN A 478 -87.74 90.96 44.82
C GLN A 478 -88.91 91.95 44.71
N SER A 479 -89.90 91.69 43.85
CA SER A 479 -91.11 92.52 43.75
C SER A 479 -91.98 92.42 45.01
N SER A 480 -92.13 91.23 45.59
CA SER A 480 -92.88 91.05 46.84
C SER A 480 -92.11 91.59 48.05
N GLN A 481 -90.79 91.43 48.09
CA GLN A 481 -89.90 92.07 49.07
C GLN A 481 -90.01 93.59 48.98
N GLY A 482 -89.95 94.20 47.79
CA GLY A 482 -90.12 95.63 47.60
C GLY A 482 -91.50 96.17 48.02
N LYS A 483 -92.57 95.37 47.86
CA LYS A 483 -93.90 95.68 48.43
C LYS A 483 -93.90 95.56 49.97
N LEU A 484 -93.18 94.60 50.52
CA LEU A 484 -93.03 94.41 51.97
C LEU A 484 -92.21 95.55 52.59
N ASP A 485 -91.16 96.00 51.91
CA ASP A 485 -90.33 97.15 52.31
C ASP A 485 -91.11 98.47 52.17
N LEU A 486 -91.98 98.62 51.15
CA LEU A 486 -92.96 99.71 51.07
C LEU A 486 -93.95 99.68 52.24
N LEU A 487 -94.52 98.52 52.58
CA LEU A 487 -95.40 98.37 53.75
C LEU A 487 -94.65 98.64 55.07
N GLN A 488 -93.36 98.31 55.17
CA GLN A 488 -92.51 98.71 56.30
C GLN A 488 -92.28 100.22 56.32
N GLN A 489 -92.04 100.85 55.17
CA GLN A 489 -91.93 102.31 55.08
C GLN A 489 -93.25 103.00 55.45
N GLU A 490 -94.41 102.50 55.00
CA GLU A 490 -95.72 103.00 55.44
C GLU A 490 -95.91 102.83 56.96
N LEU A 491 -95.57 101.67 57.52
CA LEU A 491 -95.61 101.43 58.97
C LEU A 491 -94.69 102.40 59.74
N ILE A 492 -93.50 102.69 59.21
CA ILE A 492 -92.55 103.67 59.77
C ILE A 492 -93.10 105.09 59.61
N THR A 493 -93.78 105.41 58.50
CA THR A 493 -94.35 106.73 58.23
C THR A 493 -95.57 107.00 59.11
N VAL A 494 -96.41 106.00 59.37
CA VAL A 494 -97.49 106.05 60.37
C VAL A 494 -96.90 106.28 61.77
N ARG A 495 -95.87 105.51 62.16
CA ARG A 495 -95.16 105.73 63.44
C ARG A 495 -94.52 107.12 63.56
N LEU A 496 -94.03 107.69 62.46
CA LEU A 496 -93.43 109.03 62.42
C LEU A 496 -94.48 110.15 62.49
N ASN A 497 -95.66 109.96 61.86
CA ASN A 497 -96.76 110.92 61.92
C ASN A 497 -97.46 110.92 63.29
N GLU A 498 -97.53 109.77 63.99
CA GLU A 498 -98.03 109.71 65.37
C GLU A 498 -97.03 110.28 66.40
N SER A 499 -95.73 110.32 66.07
CA SER A 499 -94.67 110.79 66.98
C SER A 499 -94.46 112.31 67.01
N ALA A 500 -95.29 113.10 66.31
CA ALA A 500 -95.22 114.57 66.32
C ALA A 500 -96.01 115.22 67.47
N LEU A 501 -96.73 114.44 68.30
CA LEU A 501 -97.44 114.92 69.49
C LEU A 501 -97.12 114.07 70.73
N SER A 502 -96.80 114.76 71.83
CA SER A 502 -96.54 114.25 73.19
C SER A 502 -95.13 113.67 73.46
N SER A 503 -94.79 113.59 74.76
CA SER A 503 -93.40 113.64 75.24
C SER A 503 -93.11 112.68 76.40
N LYS A 504 -91.82 112.33 76.55
CA LYS A 504 -91.12 111.66 77.69
C LYS A 504 -91.14 110.12 77.75
N LEU A 505 -89.93 109.54 77.67
CA LEU A 505 -89.28 108.50 78.52
C LEU A 505 -88.13 107.87 77.68
N LYS A 506 -86.84 107.90 78.07
CA LYS A 506 -86.10 106.91 78.90
C LYS A 506 -86.45 105.43 78.53
N THR A 507 -85.53 104.48 78.30
CA THR A 507 -84.08 104.35 78.61
C THR A 507 -83.45 103.14 77.87
N SER A 508 -82.11 103.12 77.71
CA SER A 508 -81.16 101.96 77.80
C SER A 508 -81.68 100.50 77.57
N SER A 509 -81.09 99.65 76.71
CA SER A 509 -79.91 98.83 77.09
C SER A 509 -79.45 97.74 76.06
N ARG A 510 -78.13 97.68 75.83
CA ARG A 510 -77.16 96.54 75.77
C ARG A 510 -77.61 95.04 75.63
N GLY A 511 -77.03 94.33 74.63
CA GLY A 511 -76.67 92.88 74.65
C GLY A 511 -77.62 91.89 73.93
N LYS A 512 -77.31 90.59 73.68
CA LYS A 512 -76.03 89.81 73.58
C LYS A 512 -76.35 88.34 73.11
N ARG A 513 -75.54 87.75 72.19
CA ARG A 513 -75.31 86.28 71.91
C ARG A 513 -76.47 85.31 71.55
N SER A 514 -76.23 84.49 70.50
CA SER A 514 -75.96 83.02 70.50
C SER A 514 -75.42 82.61 69.11
N ARG A 515 -74.85 81.44 68.74
CA ARG A 515 -74.44 80.14 69.37
C ARG A 515 -75.47 79.07 69.76
N LEU A 516 -75.64 78.06 68.89
CA LEU A 516 -75.40 76.61 69.06
C LEU A 516 -75.51 75.99 67.63
N ASP A 517 -74.56 75.19 67.11
CA ASP A 517 -74.38 73.73 67.29
C ASP A 517 -75.58 72.91 66.74
N ASP A 518 -75.43 71.75 66.11
CA ASP A 518 -74.35 70.75 66.24
C ASP A 518 -74.28 69.78 65.02
N SER A 519 -73.09 69.20 64.79
CA SER A 519 -72.88 67.77 64.43
C SER A 519 -73.05 67.24 62.97
N TYR A 520 -72.36 66.20 62.44
CA TYR A 520 -71.23 65.29 62.82
C TYR A 520 -70.39 65.02 61.51
N ASP A 521 -69.05 64.94 61.50
CA ASP A 521 -68.17 63.73 61.65
C ASP A 521 -68.35 62.67 60.51
N MET A 522 -67.34 61.99 59.91
CA MET A 522 -65.87 62.05 59.83
C MET A 522 -65.41 61.22 58.60
N GLY A 523 -64.13 61.26 58.18
CA GLY A 523 -63.64 60.33 57.16
C GLY A 523 -62.24 60.62 56.57
N VAL A 524 -61.17 60.39 57.34
CA VAL A 524 -59.76 60.54 56.90
C VAL A 524 -59.05 59.17 56.93
N GLY A 525 -58.18 58.92 55.92
CA GLY A 525 -57.28 57.74 55.83
C GLY A 525 -57.11 57.32 54.36
N SER A 526 -55.99 57.46 53.64
CA SER A 526 -54.54 57.51 53.93
C SER A 526 -53.85 56.14 54.11
N VAL A 527 -53.24 55.63 53.03
CA VAL A 527 -51.99 54.82 53.02
C VAL A 527 -51.25 55.11 51.70
N GLU A 528 -49.91 55.22 51.76
CA GLU A 528 -48.99 55.50 50.63
C GLU A 528 -48.75 54.22 49.75
N VAL A 529 -47.93 54.18 48.69
CA VAL A 529 -46.45 54.31 48.66
C VAL A 529 -45.93 54.74 47.27
N ASP A 530 -45.19 55.86 47.29
CA ASP A 530 -44.03 56.32 46.52
C ASP A 530 -43.76 56.11 45.02
N GLU A 531 -43.04 57.12 44.52
CA GLU A 531 -42.50 57.34 43.19
C GLU A 531 -40.95 57.28 43.21
N ASP A 532 -40.36 56.83 42.09
CA ASP A 532 -39.17 57.43 41.44
C ASP A 532 -37.70 57.22 41.92
N VAL A 533 -36.78 57.54 41.00
CA VAL A 533 -35.35 57.98 41.14
C VAL A 533 -34.20 56.95 41.14
N ASN A 534 -33.69 56.72 39.92
CA ASN A 534 -32.28 56.88 39.45
C ASN A 534 -31.04 56.10 39.98
N THR A 535 -30.03 56.17 39.10
CA THR A 535 -28.56 56.18 39.31
C THR A 535 -27.79 54.87 39.55
N GLY A 536 -27.06 54.42 38.52
CA GLY A 536 -25.99 53.43 38.66
C GLY A 536 -24.59 54.06 38.78
N ARG A 537 -23.53 53.22 38.94
CA ARG A 537 -22.20 53.42 38.31
C ARG A 537 -21.21 52.26 38.57
N LYS A 538 -20.62 51.77 37.47
CA LYS A 538 -19.19 51.45 37.24
C LYS A 538 -18.42 50.60 38.28
N ARG A 539 -17.70 49.59 37.77
CA ARG A 539 -16.28 49.72 37.37
C ARG A 539 -15.76 48.56 36.53
N SER A 540 -14.74 48.86 35.73
CA SER A 540 -14.06 47.96 34.78
C SER A 540 -12.61 47.69 35.20
N LYS A 541 -12.03 46.55 34.76
CA LYS A 541 -10.67 46.34 34.18
C LYS A 541 -10.39 44.81 34.13
N SER A 542 -10.02 44.24 32.96
CA SER A 542 -8.64 44.07 32.41
C SER A 542 -7.86 42.98 33.20
N THR A 543 -7.12 42.01 32.62
CA THR A 543 -5.95 42.17 31.72
C THR A 543 -5.51 40.87 30.99
N THR A 544 -5.34 40.94 29.66
CA THR A 544 -4.19 40.47 28.83
C THR A 544 -3.33 39.21 29.15
N SER A 545 -3.41 38.21 28.25
CA SER A 545 -2.30 37.71 27.37
C SER A 545 -1.14 36.81 27.96
N PRO A 546 -0.09 36.34 27.20
CA PRO A 546 0.03 34.90 26.85
C PRO A 546 1.48 34.28 26.83
N LEU A 547 1.64 33.11 26.17
CA LEU A 547 2.83 32.55 25.46
C LEU A 547 3.87 31.61 26.15
N LYS A 548 4.04 30.43 25.51
CA LYS A 548 5.27 29.69 25.09
C LYS A 548 6.37 29.25 26.09
N PHE A 549 6.86 28.01 25.92
CA PHE A 549 8.16 27.61 25.30
C PHE A 549 8.14 26.06 25.12
N THR A 550 8.28 25.44 23.92
CA THR A 550 9.51 24.89 23.24
C THR A 550 10.27 23.79 24.04
N GLN A 551 10.99 22.79 23.48
CA GLN A 551 11.56 22.55 22.13
C GLN A 551 12.11 21.09 21.96
N THR A 552 12.25 20.58 20.71
CA THR A 552 13.19 19.51 20.20
C THR A 552 13.28 18.13 20.91
N GLY A 553 13.34 16.97 20.24
CA GLY A 553 14.33 16.42 19.27
C GLY A 553 14.79 15.04 19.82
N VAL A 554 15.29 13.99 19.13
CA VAL A 554 16.09 13.79 17.90
C VAL A 554 15.87 12.31 17.40
N SER A 555 16.38 11.96 16.20
CA SER A 555 16.27 10.67 15.48
C SER A 555 17.45 9.68 15.71
N GLU A 556 17.60 8.70 14.78
CA GLU A 556 18.77 7.81 14.49
C GLU A 556 18.77 6.43 15.21
N ASP A 557 19.33 5.33 14.66
CA ASP A 557 20.28 5.19 13.54
C ASP A 557 20.21 3.82 12.78
N ASP A 558 20.99 3.69 11.70
CA ASP A 558 21.04 2.58 10.72
C ASP A 558 22.27 1.62 10.84
N ASP A 559 22.22 0.53 10.04
CA ASP A 559 23.31 -0.31 9.44
C ASP A 559 24.69 -0.55 10.10
N LYS A 560 25.16 -1.82 10.04
CA LYS A 560 26.59 -2.17 9.81
C LYS A 560 26.82 -3.45 8.98
N GLN A 561 27.74 -3.33 8.02
CA GLN A 561 28.32 -4.40 7.21
C GLN A 561 29.80 -4.60 7.57
N SER A 562 30.36 -5.80 7.42
CA SER A 562 31.82 -6.03 7.43
C SER A 562 32.22 -7.28 6.64
N GLN A 563 33.33 -7.18 5.89
CA GLN A 563 33.96 -8.26 5.15
C GLN A 563 34.98 -9.01 6.03
N GLN A 564 35.26 -10.28 5.70
CA GLN A 564 36.64 -10.80 5.71
C GLN A 564 36.73 -12.17 5.02
N THR A 565 37.50 -12.22 3.93
CA THR A 565 38.05 -13.44 3.33
C THR A 565 39.46 -13.68 3.87
N GLU A 566 39.75 -14.86 4.41
CA GLU A 566 41.14 -15.32 4.57
C GLU A 566 41.20 -16.85 4.67
N SER A 567 42.01 -17.47 3.82
CA SER A 567 42.32 -18.89 3.83
C SER A 567 43.49 -19.15 4.78
N GLY A 568 43.25 -19.85 5.89
CA GLY A 568 44.29 -20.22 6.84
C GLY A 568 43.97 -21.53 7.58
N ASP A 569 45.01 -22.31 7.87
CA ASP A 569 44.95 -23.70 8.36
C ASP A 569 43.87 -23.96 9.42
N HIS A 570 42.86 -24.76 9.06
CA HIS A 570 41.74 -25.10 9.94
C HIS A 570 42.16 -25.93 11.16
N THR A 571 43.30 -26.62 11.11
CA THR A 571 43.90 -27.35 12.24
C THR A 571 44.29 -26.44 13.43
N LYS A 572 44.57 -25.15 13.16
CA LYS A 572 44.90 -24.15 14.19
C LYS A 572 43.67 -23.60 14.91
N PHE A 573 42.45 -23.85 14.42
CA PHE A 573 41.23 -23.32 15.05
C PHE A 573 41.01 -23.87 16.46
N THR A 574 40.47 -23.03 17.34
CA THR A 574 40.00 -23.44 18.67
C THR A 574 38.70 -24.23 18.56
N ILE A 575 38.40 -25.06 19.57
CA ILE A 575 37.16 -25.87 19.60
C ILE A 575 35.91 -25.00 19.39
N VAL A 576 35.86 -23.81 19.99
CA VAL A 576 34.75 -22.86 19.85
C VAL A 576 34.59 -22.40 18.40
N LYS A 577 35.68 -21.99 17.73
CA LYS A 577 35.66 -21.54 16.34
C LYS A 577 35.25 -22.66 15.38
N LEU A 578 35.70 -23.89 15.61
CA LEU A 578 35.28 -25.07 14.83
C LEU A 578 33.78 -25.36 15.00
N ARG A 579 33.26 -25.36 16.23
CA ARG A 579 31.82 -25.56 16.49
C ARG A 579 30.98 -24.48 15.81
N GLN A 580 31.38 -23.22 15.89
CA GLN A 580 30.69 -22.11 15.22
C GLN A 580 30.66 -22.29 13.69
N GLU A 581 31.79 -22.65 13.07
CA GLU A 581 31.87 -22.78 11.61
C GLU A 581 31.14 -24.04 11.09
N ILE A 582 31.08 -25.13 11.86
CA ILE A 582 30.24 -26.32 11.55
C ILE A 582 28.75 -25.94 11.61
N THR A 583 28.30 -25.28 12.68
CA THR A 583 26.91 -24.83 12.82
C THR A 583 26.52 -23.83 11.73
N LYS A 584 27.39 -22.87 11.41
CA LYS A 584 27.20 -21.86 10.36
C LYS A 584 27.01 -22.47 8.96
N ASN A 585 27.65 -23.60 8.69
CA ASN A 585 27.54 -24.33 7.42
C ASN A 585 26.39 -25.36 7.38
N GLY A 586 25.53 -25.36 8.41
CA GLY A 586 24.29 -26.14 8.50
C GLY A 586 24.40 -27.45 9.28
N PHE A 587 25.60 -27.85 9.71
CA PHE A 587 25.86 -29.17 10.30
C PHE A 587 25.77 -29.18 11.84
N GLY A 588 24.89 -28.35 12.40
CA GLY A 588 24.70 -28.23 13.84
C GLY A 588 24.07 -29.49 14.47
N ALA A 589 23.28 -30.24 13.70
CA ALA A 589 22.62 -31.46 14.18
C ALA A 589 23.64 -32.61 14.38
N GLU A 590 24.58 -32.75 13.46
CA GLU A 590 25.68 -33.73 13.49
C GLU A 590 26.65 -33.42 14.64
N LEU A 591 26.87 -32.14 14.94
CA LEU A 591 27.64 -31.70 16.12
C LEU A 591 26.95 -32.06 17.45
N LEU A 592 25.61 -32.07 17.49
CA LEU A 592 24.82 -32.46 18.66
C LEU A 592 24.73 -33.98 18.86
N GLN A 593 24.88 -34.77 17.79
CA GLN A 593 24.95 -36.24 17.88
C GLN A 593 26.23 -36.74 18.57
N LEU A 594 27.31 -35.96 18.54
CA LEU A 594 28.53 -36.30 19.28
C LEU A 594 28.37 -35.98 20.77
N LYS A 595 28.15 -37.04 21.56
CA LYS A 595 27.99 -36.98 23.02
C LYS A 595 29.37 -36.90 23.71
N ASN A 596 29.94 -35.69 23.76
CA ASN A 596 31.29 -35.30 24.24
C ASN A 596 32.45 -35.47 23.22
N PRO A 597 32.53 -34.65 22.16
CA PRO A 597 33.60 -34.74 21.16
C PRO A 597 34.87 -34.02 21.59
N ASN A 598 36.02 -34.66 21.33
CA ASN A 598 37.34 -34.08 21.50
C ASN A 598 37.72 -33.21 20.27
N LYS A 599 38.77 -32.39 20.35
CA LYS A 599 39.17 -31.48 19.25
C LYS A 599 39.34 -32.21 17.92
N LYS A 600 39.86 -33.44 17.94
CA LYS A 600 40.07 -34.29 16.75
C LYS A 600 38.75 -34.69 16.07
N ASP A 601 37.69 -34.95 16.84
CA ASP A 601 36.39 -35.40 16.32
C ASP A 601 35.60 -34.22 15.71
N ILE A 602 35.78 -33.03 16.27
CA ILE A 602 35.23 -31.79 15.71
C ILE A 602 35.99 -31.39 14.45
N LEU A 603 37.32 -31.56 14.43
CA LEU A 603 38.13 -31.36 13.22
C LEU A 603 37.74 -32.34 12.10
N SER A 604 37.55 -33.63 12.40
CA SER A 604 37.17 -34.60 11.37
C SER A 604 35.74 -34.38 10.85
N LEU A 605 34.79 -33.92 11.69
CA LEU A 605 33.50 -33.41 11.20
C LEU A 605 33.67 -32.21 10.27
N TYR A 606 34.51 -31.24 10.64
CA TYR A 606 34.79 -30.05 9.83
C TYR A 606 35.41 -30.44 8.47
N GLU A 607 36.40 -31.31 8.44
CA GLU A 607 37.01 -31.81 7.21
C GLU A 607 35.99 -32.59 6.35
N LYS A 608 35.25 -33.51 6.96
CA LYS A 608 34.31 -34.42 6.26
C LYS A 608 33.06 -33.74 5.72
N TYR A 609 32.56 -32.68 6.36
CA TYR A 609 31.29 -32.03 5.98
C TYR A 609 31.44 -30.57 5.54
N VAL A 610 32.43 -29.83 6.04
CA VAL A 610 32.64 -28.40 5.69
C VAL A 610 33.69 -28.23 4.59
N LEU A 611 34.79 -28.98 4.59
CA LEU A 611 35.81 -28.86 3.54
C LEU A 611 35.45 -29.62 2.26
N THR A 612 34.88 -30.84 2.36
CA THR A 612 34.33 -31.57 1.21
C THR A 612 33.28 -30.76 0.45
N LYS A 613 32.40 -30.05 1.17
CA LYS A 613 31.37 -29.13 0.63
C LYS A 613 31.95 -27.82 0.06
N LYS A 614 33.26 -27.58 0.21
CA LYS A 614 34.01 -26.50 -0.47
C LYS A 614 34.89 -27.02 -1.61
N SER A 615 34.85 -28.32 -1.90
CA SER A 615 35.63 -28.98 -2.96
C SER A 615 34.75 -29.62 -4.04
N ILE A 616 33.45 -29.28 -4.04
CA ILE A 616 32.42 -29.57 -5.05
C ILE A 616 31.67 -28.26 -5.28
#